data_AF-G8UQV7-F1
#
_entry.id   AF-G8UQV7-F1
#
_cell.length_a   1.000
_cell.length_b   1.000
_cell.length_c   1.000
_cell.angle_alpha   90.00
_cell.angle_beta   90.00
_cell.angle_gamma   90.00
#
_symmetry.space_group_name_H-M   'P 1'
#
loop_
_entity.id
_entity.type
_entity.pdbx_description
1 polymer ?
#
loop_
_entity_poly.entity_id
_entity_poly.type
_entity_poly.pdbx_seq_one_letter_code
_entity_poly.pdbx_strand_id
1 'polypeptide(L)'
;MMILSHMGWDAYPIARLDGTKDGVRVLDDMKKHRVHTDFVSTQDGKTPVIVQHNFINKDGVPTHKFESRNNIGRFYLDFKSLTLKQANEVIERIDFVPKVFFFDRVSPAILKLATTFKEKGSMIFFEPSSRGGNVSLFNKCVEVSDIVKFSEQRIKDINQFKDYKDKLFIQTQGAKGLSYRLSGDWKHLEPVANKKVVDTAGAGDWTAAALINNLFKDKVMFGICDLLESDLETALKEAQKVGAESCSYEGARGMMQQ
;
A
#
# COMPACT_ATOMS: atom_id res chain seq x y z
N MET A 1 2.18 6.59 -1.06
CA MET A 1 2.05 8.02 -1.44
C MET A 1 3.37 8.66 -1.88
N MET A 2 4.41 8.74 -1.03
CA MET A 2 5.65 9.46 -1.38
C MET A 2 6.41 8.80 -2.54
N ILE A 3 6.41 7.47 -2.61
CA ILE A 3 6.99 6.72 -3.74
C ILE A 3 6.26 7.08 -5.05
N LEU A 4 4.92 7.11 -5.04
CA LEU A 4 4.14 7.51 -6.21
C LEU A 4 4.44 8.96 -6.62
N SER A 5 4.57 9.88 -5.67
CA SER A 5 4.95 11.26 -5.96
C SER A 5 6.37 11.37 -6.53
N HIS A 6 7.31 10.57 -6.03
CA HIS A 6 8.64 10.43 -6.62
C HIS A 6 8.58 9.89 -8.07
N MET A 7 7.63 9.01 -8.39
CA MET A 7 7.33 8.54 -9.74
C MET A 7 6.54 9.55 -10.59
N GLY A 8 6.24 10.75 -10.08
CA GLY A 8 5.58 11.84 -10.80
C GLY A 8 4.06 11.85 -10.72
N TRP A 9 3.46 11.20 -9.72
CA TRP A 9 2.03 11.30 -9.45
C TRP A 9 1.69 12.45 -8.49
N ASP A 10 0.54 13.08 -8.70
CA ASP A 10 -0.07 13.90 -7.66
C ASP A 10 -0.72 12.99 -6.61
N ALA A 11 -0.12 12.95 -5.42
CA ALA A 11 -0.56 12.09 -4.32
C ALA A 11 -1.23 12.91 -3.21
N TYR A 12 -2.45 12.52 -2.83
CA TYR A 12 -3.28 13.22 -1.85
C TYR A 12 -3.65 12.29 -0.66
N PRO A 13 -2.76 12.12 0.34
CA PRO A 13 -3.10 11.36 1.53
C PRO A 13 -4.29 11.94 2.28
N ILE A 14 -5.17 11.05 2.75
CA ILE A 14 -6.24 11.36 3.68
C ILE A 14 -5.85 10.76 5.03
N ALA A 15 -5.42 11.61 5.96
CA ALA A 15 -4.81 11.15 7.21
C ALA A 15 -5.10 12.08 8.39
N ARG A 16 -4.98 11.51 9.60
CA ARG A 16 -5.12 12.23 10.87
C ARG A 16 -3.84 12.11 11.67
N LEU A 17 -3.05 13.16 11.66
CA LEU A 17 -1.85 13.34 12.47
C LEU A 17 -2.18 14.12 13.74
N ASP A 18 -1.21 14.21 14.63
CA ASP A 18 -1.22 15.13 15.77
C ASP A 18 -0.21 16.27 15.57
N GLY A 19 -0.26 17.28 16.45
CA GLY A 19 0.67 18.41 16.44
C GLY A 19 2.01 18.12 17.14
N THR A 20 2.38 16.86 17.33
CA THR A 20 3.66 16.51 17.97
C THR A 20 4.84 16.76 17.02
N LYS A 21 6.07 16.68 17.53
CA LYS A 21 7.29 16.78 16.71
C LYS A 21 7.32 15.75 15.59
N ASP A 22 6.82 14.53 15.85
CA ASP A 22 6.75 13.48 14.84
C ASP A 22 5.69 13.77 13.78
N GLY A 23 4.54 14.33 14.19
CA GLY A 23 3.49 14.80 13.27
C GLY A 23 3.96 15.91 12.34
N VAL A 24 4.69 16.90 12.88
CA VAL A 24 5.32 17.96 12.08
C VAL A 24 6.37 17.36 11.13
N ARG A 25 7.23 16.47 11.63
CA ARG A 25 8.30 15.85 10.83
C ARG A 25 7.75 15.08 9.62
N VAL A 26 6.71 14.26 9.81
CA VAL A 26 6.13 13.51 8.69
C VAL A 26 5.41 14.42 7.70
N LEU A 27 4.77 15.50 8.17
CA LEU A 27 4.12 16.48 7.29
C LEU A 27 5.14 17.25 6.43
N ASP A 28 6.26 17.67 7.02
CA ASP A 28 7.34 18.35 6.31
C ASP A 28 8.00 17.43 5.29
N ASP A 29 8.18 16.15 5.65
CA ASP A 29 8.70 15.11 4.77
C ASP A 29 7.75 14.82 3.59
N MET A 30 6.42 14.81 3.81
CA MET A 30 5.43 14.75 2.74
C MET A 30 5.60 15.92 1.76
N LYS A 31 5.67 17.15 2.27
CA LYS A 31 5.83 18.36 1.45
C LYS A 31 7.14 18.37 0.69
N LYS A 32 8.25 17.98 1.33
CA LYS A 32 9.56 17.83 0.69
C LYS A 32 9.51 16.88 -0.52
N HIS A 33 8.70 15.83 -0.42
CA HIS A 33 8.47 14.87 -1.49
C HIS A 33 7.29 15.22 -2.41
N ARG A 34 6.84 16.49 -2.44
CA ARG A 34 5.77 17.00 -3.34
C ARG A 34 4.42 16.26 -3.20
N VAL A 35 4.13 15.76 -2.00
CA VAL A 35 2.83 15.18 -1.66
C VAL A 35 1.88 16.32 -1.27
N HIS A 36 0.66 16.29 -1.79
CA HIS A 36 -0.40 17.27 -1.51
C HIS A 36 -1.08 16.96 -0.17
N THR A 37 -1.02 17.89 0.78
CA THR A 37 -1.44 17.64 2.18
C THR A 37 -2.84 18.14 2.52
N ASP A 38 -3.65 18.44 1.52
CA ASP A 38 -4.96 19.13 1.60
C ASP A 38 -6.01 18.38 2.45
N PHE A 39 -5.86 17.06 2.54
CA PHE A 39 -6.74 16.15 3.29
C PHE A 39 -6.04 15.52 4.50
N VAL A 40 -4.92 16.10 4.94
CA VAL A 40 -4.23 15.73 6.18
C VAL A 40 -4.62 16.68 7.29
N SER A 41 -5.23 16.16 8.36
CA SER A 41 -5.48 16.91 9.59
C SER A 41 -4.32 16.71 10.58
N THR A 42 -3.99 17.74 11.37
CA THR A 42 -2.98 17.69 12.44
C THR A 42 -3.56 17.93 13.84
N GLN A 43 -4.88 18.14 13.95
CA GLN A 43 -5.52 18.58 15.20
C GLN A 43 -6.25 17.48 15.95
N ASP A 44 -6.63 16.40 15.27
CA ASP A 44 -7.59 15.42 15.80
C ASP A 44 -7.13 13.97 15.67
N GLY A 45 -5.91 13.75 15.16
CA GLY A 45 -5.32 12.44 14.94
C GLY A 45 -4.36 11.97 16.03
N LYS A 46 -3.49 11.06 15.62
CA LYS A 46 -2.30 10.61 16.33
C LYS A 46 -1.26 10.17 15.31
N THR A 47 0.00 10.52 15.50
CA THR A 47 1.08 10.18 14.58
C THR A 47 1.79 8.91 15.06
N PRO A 48 1.55 7.71 14.51
CA PRO A 48 2.22 6.51 15.00
C PRO A 48 3.72 6.53 14.69
N VAL A 49 4.54 6.10 15.65
CA VAL A 49 5.98 5.87 15.47
C VAL A 49 6.25 4.37 15.54
N ILE A 50 6.98 3.86 14.55
CA ILE A 50 7.43 2.47 14.49
C ILE A 50 8.95 2.49 14.51
N VAL A 51 9.56 1.72 15.39
CA VAL A 51 11.01 1.53 15.41
C VAL A 51 11.35 0.31 14.57
N GLN A 52 12.25 0.49 13.59
CA GLN A 52 12.82 -0.60 12.81
C GLN A 52 14.22 -0.90 13.34
N HIS A 53 14.46 -2.13 13.75
CA HIS A 53 15.78 -2.62 14.14
C HIS A 53 16.36 -3.43 12.99
N ASN A 54 17.45 -2.94 12.39
CA ASN A 54 18.21 -3.63 11.34
C ASN A 54 19.34 -4.44 11.98
N PHE A 55 19.47 -5.72 11.59
CA PHE A 55 20.51 -6.61 12.11
C PHE A 55 20.84 -7.73 11.14
N ILE A 56 21.98 -8.39 11.34
CA ILE A 56 22.36 -9.60 10.61
C ILE A 56 21.93 -10.81 11.45
N ASN A 57 21.17 -11.73 10.85
CA ASN A 57 20.74 -12.94 11.56
C ASN A 57 21.91 -13.94 11.74
N LYS A 58 21.64 -15.08 12.40
CA LYS A 58 22.67 -16.11 12.65
C LYS A 58 23.27 -16.72 11.39
N ASP A 59 22.56 -16.64 10.26
CA ASP A 59 22.98 -17.19 8.96
C ASP A 59 23.71 -16.13 8.10
N GLY A 60 24.03 -14.96 8.65
CA GLY A 60 24.70 -13.89 7.92
C GLY A 60 23.78 -13.07 7.01
N VAL A 61 22.47 -13.25 7.11
CA VAL A 61 21.49 -12.58 6.25
C VAL A 61 20.99 -11.28 6.89
N PRO A 62 21.08 -10.13 6.19
CA PRO A 62 20.47 -8.88 6.61
C PRO A 62 18.96 -9.03 6.80
N THR A 63 18.45 -8.59 7.94
CA THR A 63 17.03 -8.68 8.29
C THR A 63 16.62 -7.51 9.18
N HIS A 64 15.32 -7.38 9.44
CA HIS A 64 14.80 -6.36 10.32
C HIS A 64 13.68 -6.89 11.23
N LYS A 65 13.45 -6.16 12.32
CA LYS A 65 12.27 -6.34 13.19
C LYS A 65 11.63 -4.98 13.45
N PHE A 66 10.31 -4.93 13.30
CA PHE A 66 9.53 -3.77 13.72
C PHE A 66 9.11 -3.89 15.18
N GLU A 67 9.25 -2.80 15.92
CA GLU A 67 8.81 -2.66 17.29
C GLU A 67 7.85 -1.48 17.39
N SER A 68 6.63 -1.76 17.85
CA SER A 68 5.58 -0.76 18.05
C SER A 68 5.33 -0.45 19.53
N ARG A 69 6.07 -1.08 20.44
CA ARG A 69 5.98 -0.88 21.89
C ARG A 69 7.33 -0.50 22.47
N ASN A 70 7.34 0.40 23.44
CA ASN A 70 8.52 0.73 24.20
C ASN A 70 8.91 -0.40 25.17
N ASN A 71 10.07 -0.26 25.81
CA ASN A 71 10.65 -1.25 26.75
C ASN A 71 9.77 -1.57 27.98
N ILE A 72 8.69 -0.80 28.21
CA ILE A 72 7.73 -0.99 29.31
C ILE A 72 6.39 -1.53 28.76
N GLY A 73 6.36 -1.98 27.52
CA GLY A 73 5.19 -2.60 26.87
C GLY A 73 4.11 -1.61 26.42
N ARG A 74 4.32 -0.30 26.53
CA ARG A 74 3.38 0.73 26.04
C ARG A 74 3.62 0.97 24.55
N PHE A 75 2.57 1.16 23.76
CA PHE A 75 2.75 1.54 22.36
C PHE A 75 3.53 2.85 22.25
N TYR A 76 4.42 2.95 21.26
CA TYR A 76 5.14 4.20 21.00
C TYR A 76 4.13 5.33 20.74
N LEU A 77 3.15 5.13 19.84
CA LEU A 77 1.93 5.95 19.69
C LEU A 77 0.80 5.12 19.04
N ASP A 78 -0.47 5.35 19.43
CA ASP A 78 -1.64 4.69 18.80
C ASP A 78 -2.00 5.33 17.45
N PHE A 79 -2.52 4.56 16.50
CA PHE A 79 -3.08 5.08 15.25
C PHE A 79 -4.57 5.46 15.41
N LYS A 80 -4.99 6.59 14.82
CA LYS A 80 -6.41 6.94 14.69
C LYS A 80 -6.86 6.91 13.23
N SER A 81 -7.78 6.01 12.92
CA SER A 81 -8.41 5.94 11.60
C SER A 81 -9.31 7.16 11.32
N LEU A 82 -9.66 7.34 10.05
CA LEU A 82 -10.61 8.35 9.60
C LEU A 82 -11.99 8.14 10.20
N THR A 83 -12.67 9.26 10.49
CA THR A 83 -14.09 9.25 10.88
C THR A 83 -14.99 9.36 9.66
N LEU A 84 -16.26 8.96 9.78
CA LEU A 84 -17.25 9.14 8.71
C LEU A 84 -17.47 10.63 8.37
N LYS A 85 -17.39 11.51 9.38
CA LYS A 85 -17.47 12.96 9.17
C LYS A 85 -16.36 13.44 8.23
N GLN A 86 -15.11 13.05 8.49
CA GLN A 86 -13.97 13.42 7.65
C GLN A 86 -14.03 12.81 6.26
N ALA A 87 -14.51 11.57 6.13
CA ALA A 87 -14.75 10.99 4.81
C ALA A 87 -15.74 11.85 4.00
N ASN A 88 -16.84 12.32 4.62
CA ASN A 88 -17.78 13.22 3.95
C ASN A 88 -17.13 14.56 3.57
N GLU A 89 -16.38 15.17 4.49
CA GLU A 89 -15.68 16.44 4.22
C GLU A 89 -14.72 16.32 3.02
N VAL A 90 -14.02 15.19 2.89
CA VAL A 90 -13.17 14.93 1.71
C VAL A 90 -14.00 14.79 0.45
N ILE A 91 -15.09 14.01 0.49
CA ILE A 91 -15.98 13.79 -0.66
C ILE A 91 -16.60 15.11 -1.15
N GLU A 92 -16.91 16.01 -0.23
CA GLU A 92 -17.48 17.34 -0.52
C GLU A 92 -16.44 18.34 -1.05
N ARG A 93 -15.19 18.26 -0.56
CA ARG A 93 -14.12 19.21 -0.91
C ARG A 93 -13.32 18.82 -2.15
N ILE A 94 -13.23 17.54 -2.47
CA ILE A 94 -12.44 17.07 -3.62
C ILE A 94 -13.12 17.46 -4.93
N ASP A 95 -12.41 18.19 -5.78
CA ASP A 95 -12.89 18.72 -7.07
C ASP A 95 -12.45 17.87 -8.27
N PHE A 96 -11.76 16.76 -8.02
CA PHE A 96 -11.35 15.78 -9.02
C PHE A 96 -11.71 14.35 -8.60
N VAL A 97 -11.70 13.43 -9.57
CA VAL A 97 -11.81 11.99 -9.33
C VAL A 97 -10.39 11.40 -9.37
N PRO A 98 -9.90 10.77 -8.29
CA PRO A 98 -8.57 10.17 -8.32
C PRO A 98 -8.55 9.01 -9.31
N LYS A 99 -7.48 8.89 -10.10
CA LYS A 99 -7.32 7.75 -11.01
C LYS A 99 -7.24 6.42 -10.25
N VAL A 100 -6.59 6.44 -9.09
CA VAL A 100 -6.46 5.30 -8.18
C VAL A 100 -6.78 5.77 -6.76
N PHE A 101 -7.70 5.09 -6.08
CA PHE A 101 -7.91 5.23 -4.64
C PHE A 101 -7.24 4.04 -3.92
N PHE A 102 -6.17 4.33 -3.19
CA PHE A 102 -5.36 3.34 -2.46
C PHE A 102 -5.68 3.36 -0.97
N PHE A 103 -5.83 2.19 -0.34
CA PHE A 103 -5.92 2.06 1.11
C PHE A 103 -5.34 0.75 1.62
N ASP A 104 -4.87 0.71 2.86
CA ASP A 104 -4.25 -0.46 3.52
C ASP A 104 -4.94 -0.88 4.83
N ARG A 105 -5.81 0.01 5.35
CA ARG A 105 -6.57 -0.18 6.59
C ARG A 105 -8.05 -0.31 6.31
N VAL A 106 -8.71 -1.07 7.18
CA VAL A 106 -10.14 -1.33 7.11
C VAL A 106 -10.85 -0.46 8.14
N SER A 107 -11.75 0.40 7.69
CA SER A 107 -12.68 1.15 8.55
C SER A 107 -13.95 1.54 7.77
N PRO A 108 -15.08 1.84 8.45
CA PRO A 108 -16.29 2.29 7.77
C PRO A 108 -16.09 3.56 6.93
N ALA A 109 -15.22 4.47 7.39
CA ALA A 109 -14.89 5.71 6.67
C ALA A 109 -14.11 5.44 5.38
N ILE A 110 -13.13 4.53 5.44
CA ILE A 110 -12.34 4.14 4.26
C ILE A 110 -13.20 3.38 3.25
N LEU A 111 -14.06 2.47 3.72
CA LEU A 111 -15.02 1.78 2.84
C LEU A 111 -15.93 2.79 2.13
N LYS A 112 -16.45 3.79 2.85
CA LYS A 112 -17.25 4.86 2.25
C LYS A 112 -16.50 5.60 1.13
N LEU A 113 -15.26 6.01 1.39
CA LEU A 113 -14.43 6.67 0.37
C LEU A 113 -14.20 5.77 -0.84
N ALA A 114 -13.84 4.49 -0.62
CA ALA A 114 -13.61 3.53 -1.69
C ALA A 114 -14.87 3.32 -2.54
N THR A 115 -16.04 3.15 -1.93
CA THR A 115 -17.31 2.99 -2.65
C THR A 115 -17.63 4.25 -3.46
N THR A 116 -17.55 5.43 -2.86
CA THR A 116 -17.84 6.69 -3.55
C THR A 116 -16.88 6.95 -4.72
N PHE A 117 -15.59 6.69 -4.56
CA PHE A 117 -14.63 6.88 -5.64
C PHE A 117 -14.78 5.83 -6.74
N LYS A 118 -15.15 4.59 -6.39
CA LYS A 118 -15.47 3.56 -7.38
C LYS A 118 -16.66 3.97 -8.26
N GLU A 119 -17.74 4.45 -7.65
CA GLU A 119 -18.92 4.94 -8.35
C GLU A 119 -18.59 6.12 -9.28
N LYS A 120 -17.57 6.92 -8.94
CA LYS A 120 -17.06 8.03 -9.76
C LYS A 120 -16.05 7.59 -10.83
N GLY A 121 -15.66 6.31 -10.88
CA GLY A 121 -14.75 5.75 -11.89
C GLY A 121 -13.28 5.59 -11.45
N SER A 122 -12.95 5.73 -10.17
CA SER A 122 -11.61 5.44 -9.66
C SER A 122 -11.31 3.95 -9.62
N MET A 123 -10.08 3.57 -9.94
CA MET A 123 -9.54 2.25 -9.68
C MET A 123 -9.30 2.06 -8.18
N ILE A 124 -9.86 1.02 -7.57
CA ILE A 124 -9.76 0.78 -6.14
C ILE A 124 -8.66 -0.24 -5.85
N PHE A 125 -7.59 0.22 -5.20
CA PHE A 125 -6.43 -0.60 -4.83
C PHE A 125 -6.39 -0.82 -3.31
N PHE A 126 -6.54 -2.06 -2.87
CA PHE A 126 -6.52 -2.42 -1.46
C PHE A 126 -5.29 -3.26 -1.11
N GLU A 127 -4.52 -2.81 -0.13
CA GLU A 127 -3.36 -3.53 0.40
C GLU A 127 -3.53 -3.87 1.90
N PRO A 128 -4.32 -4.91 2.26
CA PRO A 128 -4.56 -5.22 3.65
C PRO A 128 -3.29 -5.60 4.41
N SER A 129 -3.02 -4.88 5.49
CA SER A 129 -1.98 -5.23 6.47
C SER A 129 -2.30 -6.50 7.29
N SER A 130 -3.57 -6.92 7.35
CA SER A 130 -4.06 -8.20 7.89
C SER A 130 -5.56 -8.36 7.58
N ARG A 131 -6.16 -9.52 7.86
CA ARG A 131 -7.63 -9.69 7.84
C ARG A 131 -8.34 -8.84 8.92
N GLY A 132 -7.62 -8.44 9.97
CA GLY A 132 -8.18 -7.73 11.11
C GLY A 132 -9.19 -8.56 11.91
N GLY A 133 -9.80 -7.93 12.94
CA GLY A 133 -10.83 -8.57 13.76
C GLY A 133 -12.25 -8.50 13.17
N ASN A 134 -12.51 -7.58 12.24
CA ASN A 134 -13.81 -7.41 11.61
C ASN A 134 -13.81 -7.99 10.19
N VAL A 135 -14.05 -9.30 10.09
CA VAL A 135 -14.03 -10.04 8.82
C VAL A 135 -15.11 -9.54 7.84
N SER A 136 -16.30 -9.16 8.34
CA SER A 136 -17.36 -8.64 7.47
C SER A 136 -16.93 -7.35 6.78
N LEU A 137 -16.31 -6.42 7.52
CA LEU A 137 -15.83 -5.17 6.95
C LEU A 137 -14.64 -5.38 6.01
N PHE A 138 -13.74 -6.31 6.33
CA PHE A 138 -12.67 -6.74 5.42
C PHE A 138 -13.24 -7.25 4.08
N ASN A 139 -14.24 -8.14 4.12
CA ASN A 139 -14.87 -8.67 2.91
C ASN A 139 -15.52 -7.56 2.07
N LYS A 140 -16.19 -6.59 2.70
CA LYS A 140 -16.72 -5.41 1.99
C LYS A 140 -15.62 -4.58 1.32
N CYS A 141 -14.47 -4.43 1.97
CA CYS A 141 -13.31 -3.78 1.37
C CYS A 141 -12.76 -4.59 0.17
N VAL A 142 -12.76 -5.92 0.23
CA VAL A 142 -12.40 -6.78 -0.91
C VAL A 142 -13.42 -6.65 -2.05
N GLU A 143 -14.71 -6.67 -1.74
CA GLU A 143 -15.81 -6.54 -2.71
C GLU A 143 -15.74 -5.23 -3.51
N VAL A 144 -15.51 -4.10 -2.82
CA VAL A 144 -15.39 -2.80 -3.48
C VAL A 144 -14.09 -2.67 -4.30
N SER A 145 -13.05 -3.44 -3.98
CA SER A 145 -11.76 -3.31 -4.66
C SER A 145 -11.75 -3.87 -6.07
N ASP A 146 -10.84 -3.35 -6.90
CA ASP A 146 -10.52 -3.89 -8.23
C ASP A 146 -9.19 -4.66 -8.19
N ILE A 147 -8.26 -4.19 -7.35
CA ILE A 147 -6.98 -4.84 -7.09
C ILE A 147 -6.84 -5.06 -5.59
N VAL A 148 -6.49 -6.29 -5.20
CA VAL A 148 -6.19 -6.67 -3.82
C VAL A 148 -4.80 -7.27 -3.77
N LYS A 149 -3.84 -6.53 -3.19
CA LYS A 149 -2.46 -6.97 -3.00
C LYS A 149 -2.19 -7.28 -1.54
N PHE A 150 -1.60 -8.42 -1.24
CA PHE A 150 -1.28 -8.81 0.14
C PHE A 150 0.01 -9.64 0.17
N SER A 151 0.62 -9.78 1.34
CA SER A 151 1.76 -10.67 1.50
C SER A 151 1.34 -12.03 2.07
N GLU A 152 2.04 -13.10 1.65
CA GLU A 152 1.88 -14.45 2.21
C GLU A 152 2.02 -14.46 3.74
N GLN A 153 2.89 -13.60 4.27
CA GLN A 153 3.10 -13.47 5.72
C GLN A 153 1.88 -12.91 6.47
N ARG A 154 1.07 -12.08 5.81
CA ARG A 154 -0.15 -11.48 6.42
C ARG A 154 -1.40 -12.29 6.15
N ILE A 155 -1.53 -12.83 4.94
CA ILE A 155 -2.70 -13.59 4.49
C ILE A 155 -2.22 -14.80 3.69
N LYS A 156 -2.24 -15.98 4.33
CA LYS A 156 -1.82 -17.26 3.73
C LYS A 156 -2.92 -17.92 2.90
N ASP A 157 -4.15 -17.91 3.43
CA ASP A 157 -5.28 -18.57 2.81
C ASP A 157 -5.83 -17.77 1.63
N ILE A 158 -5.44 -18.15 0.42
CA ILE A 158 -5.92 -17.55 -0.83
C ILE A 158 -7.30 -18.07 -1.26
N ASN A 159 -7.76 -19.21 -0.69
CA ASN A 159 -9.04 -19.81 -1.07
C ASN A 159 -10.24 -18.96 -0.67
N GLN A 160 -10.07 -18.08 0.32
CA GLN A 160 -11.09 -17.10 0.69
C GLN A 160 -11.49 -16.17 -0.47
N PHE A 161 -10.65 -16.05 -1.50
CA PHE A 161 -10.89 -15.16 -2.63
C PHE A 161 -11.48 -15.87 -3.85
N LYS A 162 -11.63 -17.20 -3.82
CA LYS A 162 -11.97 -18.02 -4.99
C LYS A 162 -13.24 -17.58 -5.72
N ASP A 163 -14.22 -17.04 -4.99
CA ASP A 163 -15.54 -16.67 -5.52
C ASP A 163 -15.53 -15.32 -6.25
N TYR A 164 -14.50 -14.49 -6.06
CA TYR A 164 -14.29 -13.25 -6.83
C TYR A 164 -13.69 -13.58 -8.20
N LYS A 165 -14.28 -13.01 -9.26
CA LYS A 165 -13.91 -13.27 -10.67
C LYS A 165 -13.61 -12.01 -11.48
N ASP A 166 -13.86 -10.84 -10.91
CA ASP A 166 -13.84 -9.52 -11.54
C ASP A 166 -12.70 -8.62 -11.00
N LYS A 167 -11.67 -9.22 -10.40
CA LYS A 167 -10.65 -8.52 -9.62
C LYS A 167 -9.29 -9.17 -9.77
N LEU A 168 -8.25 -8.35 -9.67
CA LEU A 168 -6.88 -8.81 -9.61
C LEU A 168 -6.45 -9.06 -8.16
N PHE A 169 -6.11 -10.30 -7.84
CA PHE A 169 -5.46 -10.65 -6.58
C PHE A 169 -3.97 -10.84 -6.79
N ILE A 170 -3.15 -10.30 -5.88
CA ILE A 170 -1.69 -10.43 -5.91
C ILE A 170 -1.21 -10.80 -4.51
N GLN A 171 -0.54 -11.94 -4.39
CA GLN A 171 0.13 -12.38 -3.16
C GLN A 171 1.64 -12.28 -3.35
N THR A 172 2.30 -11.33 -2.68
CA THR A 172 3.77 -11.25 -2.66
C THR A 172 4.34 -12.28 -1.68
N GLN A 173 5.41 -12.97 -2.09
CA GLN A 173 6.02 -14.08 -1.35
C GLN A 173 7.53 -13.87 -1.10
N GLY A 174 8.00 -12.62 -1.17
CA GLY A 174 9.38 -12.23 -0.87
C GLY A 174 10.37 -12.90 -1.83
N ALA A 175 11.35 -13.61 -1.27
CA ALA A 175 12.35 -14.34 -2.06
C ALA A 175 11.78 -15.48 -2.92
N LYS A 176 10.49 -15.80 -2.78
CA LYS A 176 9.78 -16.76 -3.67
C LYS A 176 9.07 -16.06 -4.83
N GLY A 177 9.13 -14.74 -4.97
CA GLY A 177 8.45 -14.00 -6.03
C GLY A 177 7.03 -13.60 -5.64
N LEU A 178 6.06 -13.79 -6.54
CA LEU A 178 4.65 -13.52 -6.26
C LEU A 178 3.73 -14.49 -6.99
N SER A 179 2.51 -14.61 -6.48
CA SER A 179 1.42 -15.28 -7.16
C SER A 179 0.31 -14.27 -7.45
N TYR A 180 -0.38 -14.40 -8.59
CA TYR A 180 -1.46 -13.50 -8.98
C TYR A 180 -2.62 -14.26 -9.61
N ARG A 181 -3.80 -13.62 -9.63
CA ARG A 181 -5.01 -14.14 -10.28
C ARG A 181 -5.88 -12.98 -10.75
N LEU A 182 -6.04 -12.85 -12.06
CA LEU A 182 -7.00 -11.91 -12.67
C LEU A 182 -8.30 -12.65 -13.04
N SER A 183 -8.16 -13.81 -13.69
CA SER A 183 -9.24 -14.72 -14.04
C SER A 183 -8.73 -16.15 -13.98
N GLY A 184 -9.60 -17.12 -13.67
CA GLY A 184 -9.22 -18.53 -13.62
C GLY A 184 -8.34 -18.87 -12.42
N ASP A 185 -7.25 -19.61 -12.66
CA ASP A 185 -6.36 -20.13 -11.63
C ASP A 185 -5.25 -19.14 -11.23
N TRP A 186 -4.66 -19.39 -10.05
CA TRP A 186 -3.49 -18.65 -9.59
C TRP A 186 -2.27 -18.98 -10.45
N LYS A 187 -1.53 -17.94 -10.83
CA LYS A 187 -0.28 -18.03 -11.58
C LYS A 187 0.88 -17.55 -10.74
N HIS A 188 2.03 -18.20 -10.91
CA HIS A 188 3.24 -17.87 -10.18
C HIS A 188 4.23 -17.10 -11.07
N LEU A 189 4.86 -16.08 -10.52
CA LEU A 189 5.99 -15.38 -11.12
C LEU A 189 7.20 -15.50 -10.22
N GLU A 190 8.28 -16.03 -10.80
CA GLU A 190 9.58 -16.17 -10.14
C GLU A 190 10.10 -14.84 -9.57
N PRO A 191 10.88 -14.87 -8.48
CA PRO A 191 11.49 -13.68 -7.89
C PRO A 191 12.51 -13.04 -8.85
N VAL A 192 12.68 -11.73 -8.71
CA VAL A 192 13.82 -11.02 -9.30
C VAL A 192 14.99 -11.08 -8.33
N ALA A 193 16.09 -11.71 -8.74
CA ALA A 193 17.28 -11.85 -7.90
C ALA A 193 17.96 -10.50 -7.66
N ASN A 194 18.15 -10.13 -6.39
CA ASN A 194 18.99 -8.99 -5.98
C ASN A 194 20.24 -9.49 -5.24
N LYS A 195 21.43 -9.14 -5.75
CA LYS A 195 22.73 -9.53 -5.16
C LYS A 195 23.20 -8.61 -4.04
N LYS A 196 22.57 -7.45 -3.86
CA LYS A 196 22.96 -6.39 -2.91
C LYS A 196 21.80 -6.09 -1.96
N VAL A 197 21.27 -7.09 -1.27
CA VAL A 197 20.19 -6.88 -0.30
C VAL A 197 20.77 -6.25 0.96
N VAL A 198 20.27 -5.06 1.31
CA VAL A 198 20.64 -4.28 2.51
C VAL A 198 19.48 -4.30 3.52
N ASP A 199 18.28 -3.94 3.07
CA ASP A 199 17.08 -3.91 3.90
C ASP A 199 15.85 -4.21 3.03
N THR A 200 14.95 -5.07 3.49
CA THR A 200 13.74 -5.45 2.73
C THR A 200 12.51 -4.62 3.11
N ALA A 201 12.64 -3.68 4.06
CA ALA A 201 11.55 -2.80 4.45
C ALA A 201 11.06 -1.99 3.24
N GLY A 202 9.74 -1.84 3.10
CA GLY A 202 9.13 -1.07 2.01
C GLY A 202 9.15 -1.75 0.62
N ALA A 203 9.79 -2.90 0.43
CA ALA A 203 9.82 -3.59 -0.87
C ALA A 203 8.41 -3.86 -1.43
N GLY A 204 7.46 -4.18 -0.55
CA GLY A 204 6.04 -4.31 -0.89
C GLY A 204 5.43 -2.98 -1.37
N ASP A 205 5.75 -1.86 -0.72
CA ASP A 205 5.24 -0.54 -1.08
C ASP A 205 5.81 -0.08 -2.44
N TRP A 206 7.09 -0.34 -2.70
CA TRP A 206 7.72 -0.10 -3.99
C TRP A 206 7.11 -0.94 -5.10
N THR A 207 6.85 -2.22 -4.83
CA THR A 207 6.14 -3.10 -5.77
C THR A 207 4.74 -2.56 -6.09
N ALA A 208 3.99 -2.13 -5.08
CA ALA A 208 2.65 -1.56 -5.29
C ALA A 208 2.70 -0.27 -6.11
N ALA A 209 3.60 0.65 -5.74
CA ALA A 209 3.73 1.94 -6.42
C ALA A 209 4.18 1.76 -7.89
N ALA A 210 5.15 0.86 -8.15
CA ALA A 210 5.60 0.55 -9.49
C ALA A 210 4.48 -0.09 -10.32
N LEU A 211 3.70 -1.01 -9.75
CA LEU A 211 2.55 -1.60 -10.44
C LEU A 211 1.50 -0.54 -10.81
N ILE A 212 1.13 0.32 -9.85
CA ILE A 212 0.21 1.44 -10.08
C ILE A 212 0.74 2.33 -11.19
N ASN A 213 2.03 2.66 -11.16
CA ASN A 213 2.66 3.48 -12.19
C ASN A 213 2.58 2.84 -13.58
N ASN A 214 2.96 1.56 -13.69
CA ASN A 214 3.03 0.82 -14.95
C ASN A 214 1.66 0.57 -15.59
N LEU A 215 0.63 0.37 -14.76
CA LEU A 215 -0.74 0.13 -15.23
C LEU A 215 -1.50 1.42 -15.48
N PHE A 216 -1.26 2.48 -14.71
CA PHE A 216 -2.18 3.61 -14.65
C PHE A 216 -1.58 4.97 -14.96
N LYS A 217 -0.27 5.19 -15.08
CA LYS A 217 0.20 6.58 -15.26
C LYS A 217 -0.29 7.17 -16.58
N ASP A 218 0.05 6.52 -17.68
CA ASP A 218 -0.20 7.03 -19.04
C ASP A 218 -1.32 6.30 -19.80
N LYS A 219 -2.05 5.40 -19.12
CA LYS A 219 -3.10 4.56 -19.74
C LYS A 219 -4.49 4.99 -19.29
N VAL A 220 -5.46 4.97 -20.20
CA VAL A 220 -6.88 5.02 -19.86
C VAL A 220 -7.34 3.58 -19.71
N MET A 221 -7.84 3.21 -18.53
CA MET A 221 -8.33 1.86 -18.25
C MET A 221 -9.74 1.96 -17.69
N PHE A 222 -10.68 1.22 -18.29
CA PHE A 222 -12.10 1.25 -17.91
C PHE A 222 -12.43 0.18 -16.86
N GLY A 223 -11.75 -0.96 -16.89
CA GLY A 223 -11.83 -1.98 -15.85
C GLY A 223 -10.58 -2.86 -15.79
N ILE A 224 -10.33 -3.48 -14.64
CA ILE A 224 -9.17 -4.38 -14.46
C ILE A 224 -9.28 -5.64 -15.35
N CYS A 225 -10.51 -6.05 -15.68
CA CYS A 225 -10.79 -7.20 -16.55
C CYS A 225 -10.46 -6.95 -18.02
N ASP A 226 -10.23 -5.70 -18.44
CA ASP A 226 -9.84 -5.36 -19.81
C ASP A 226 -8.33 -5.56 -20.04
N LEU A 227 -7.58 -5.83 -18.97
CA LEU A 227 -6.13 -5.98 -19.03
C LEU A 227 -5.76 -7.32 -19.68
N LEU A 228 -5.00 -7.27 -20.78
CA LEU A 228 -4.40 -8.46 -21.35
C LEU A 228 -3.46 -9.09 -20.31
N GLU A 229 -3.55 -10.40 -20.18
CA GLU A 229 -2.76 -11.11 -19.18
C GLU A 229 -1.25 -10.98 -19.39
N SER A 230 -0.80 -10.90 -20.65
CA SER A 230 0.59 -10.61 -20.99
C SER A 230 1.06 -9.23 -20.50
N ASP A 231 0.19 -8.23 -20.58
CA ASP A 231 0.50 -6.87 -20.12
C ASP A 231 0.55 -6.81 -18.60
N LEU A 232 -0.34 -7.55 -17.93
CA LEU A 232 -0.32 -7.73 -16.49
C LEU A 232 0.97 -8.40 -16.02
N GLU A 233 1.37 -9.51 -16.65
CA GLU A 233 2.61 -10.19 -16.30
C GLU A 233 3.85 -9.29 -16.46
N THR A 234 3.92 -8.54 -17.57
CA THR A 234 5.00 -7.58 -17.80
C THR A 234 5.00 -6.51 -16.70
N ALA A 235 3.82 -5.93 -16.38
CA ALA A 235 3.71 -4.92 -15.33
C ALA A 235 4.10 -5.46 -13.95
N LEU A 236 3.73 -6.70 -13.63
CA LEU A 236 4.10 -7.37 -12.37
C LEU A 236 5.60 -7.68 -12.30
N LYS A 237 6.21 -8.16 -13.39
CA LYS A 237 7.67 -8.41 -13.46
C LYS A 237 8.47 -7.13 -13.26
N GLU A 238 8.09 -6.05 -13.94
CA GLU A 238 8.73 -4.74 -13.74
C GLU A 238 8.49 -4.19 -12.33
N ALA A 239 7.29 -4.36 -11.77
CA ALA A 239 7.02 -3.98 -10.38
C ALA A 239 7.86 -4.76 -9.37
N GLN A 240 8.03 -6.08 -9.57
CA GLN A 240 8.92 -6.91 -8.75
C GLN A 240 10.37 -6.47 -8.86
N LYS A 241 10.83 -6.06 -10.05
CA LYS A 241 12.18 -5.55 -10.25
C LYS A 241 12.43 -4.28 -9.43
N VAL A 242 11.51 -3.33 -9.46
CA VAL A 242 11.59 -2.10 -8.63
C VAL A 242 11.55 -2.44 -7.13
N GLY A 243 10.66 -3.35 -6.72
CA GLY A 243 10.61 -3.84 -5.35
C GLY A 243 11.93 -4.49 -4.90
N ALA A 244 12.51 -5.34 -5.75
CA ALA A 244 13.79 -5.98 -5.49
C ALA A 244 14.93 -4.97 -5.43
N GLU A 245 15.00 -4.01 -6.35
CA GLU A 245 16.02 -2.95 -6.37
C GLU A 245 15.93 -2.06 -5.13
N SER A 246 14.72 -1.76 -4.66
CA SER A 246 14.53 -0.98 -3.42
C SER A 246 15.20 -1.62 -2.21
N CYS A 247 15.36 -2.95 -2.21
CA CYS A 247 16.02 -3.66 -1.13
C CYS A 247 17.53 -3.38 -1.02
N SER A 248 18.13 -2.69 -2.00
CA SER A 248 19.54 -2.32 -1.99
C SER A 248 19.87 -1.07 -1.18
N TYR A 249 18.86 -0.48 -0.55
CA TYR A 249 18.99 0.75 0.22
C TYR A 249 18.40 0.58 1.61
N GLU A 250 19.00 1.25 2.59
CA GLU A 250 18.48 1.21 3.96
C GLU A 250 17.16 2.00 4.09
N GLY A 251 16.17 1.38 4.73
CA GLY A 251 14.88 1.97 5.03
C GLY A 251 13.88 1.93 3.87
N ALA A 252 12.59 1.93 4.20
CA ALA A 252 11.49 1.77 3.24
C ALA A 252 11.45 2.77 2.07
N ARG A 253 12.14 3.91 2.20
CA ARG A 253 12.24 4.95 1.17
C ARG A 253 13.69 5.22 0.72
N GLY A 254 14.64 4.34 1.06
CA GLY A 254 16.07 4.56 0.84
C GLY A 254 16.44 4.82 -0.62
N MET A 255 15.74 4.18 -1.56
CA MET A 255 15.94 4.38 -2.99
C MET A 255 15.55 5.79 -3.48
N MET A 256 14.66 6.51 -2.78
CA MET A 256 14.31 7.90 -3.13
C MET A 256 15.39 8.93 -2.76
N GLN A 257 16.40 8.51 -2.00
CA GLN A 257 17.43 9.39 -1.44
C GLN A 257 18.75 9.32 -2.20
N GLN A 258 18.78 8.59 -3.32
CA GLN A 258 19.95 8.41 -4.18
C GLN A 258 19.97 9.45 -5.31
#